data_AF-A0A6V8E407-F1
#
_entry.id   AF-A0A6V8E407-F1
#
_cell.length_a   1.000
_cell.length_b   1.000
_cell.length_c   1.000
_cell.angle_alpha   90.00
_cell.angle_beta   90.00
_cell.angle_gamma   90.00
#
_symmetry.space_group_name_H-M   'P 1'
#
loop_
_entity.id
_entity.type
_entity.pdbx_description
1 polymer ?
#
loop_
_entity_poly.entity_id
_entity_poly.type
_entity_poly.pdbx_seq_one_letter_code
_entity_poly.pdbx_strand_id
1 'polypeptide(L)'
;TFDIDANGIVDVSAKDMGTGKEQSIKIESATSLSEDEIQDKIAEAEKFAEEDQRRKAKVELRNMADQVVYQTRRTLEESADKLDDSDVDPVKAHLDELEKMVQDDDGKPIDIDAMDDAAIQGKVKEIEEAMHGVSTKLYEAAAAEMAQQEGGEDGDIAVDDVVDADFEVVEDED
;
A
#
# COMPACT_ATOMS: atom_id res chain seq x y z
N THR A 1 -49.17 13.02 -33.46
CA THR A 1 -47.81 12.88 -33.96
C THR A 1 -47.22 11.60 -33.42
N PHE A 2 -46.34 10.98 -34.20
CA PHE A 2 -45.55 9.83 -33.77
C PHE A 2 -44.10 10.29 -33.81
N ASP A 3 -43.47 10.35 -32.65
CA ASP A 3 -42.07 10.74 -32.49
C ASP A 3 -41.30 9.52 -31.98
N ILE A 4 -40.15 9.22 -32.60
CA ILE A 4 -39.27 8.12 -32.22
C ILE A 4 -37.94 8.74 -31.83
N ASP A 5 -37.50 8.52 -30.59
CA ASP A 5 -36.22 9.01 -30.11
C ASP A 5 -35.05 8.07 -30.50
N ALA A 6 -33.81 8.52 -30.26
CA ALA A 6 -32.60 7.73 -30.55
C ALA A 6 -32.47 6.47 -29.68
N ASN A 7 -33.25 6.37 -28.59
CA ASN A 7 -33.28 5.23 -27.67
C ASN A 7 -34.38 4.21 -28.04
N GLY A 8 -35.17 4.48 -29.09
CA GLY A 8 -36.27 3.61 -29.53
C GLY A 8 -37.53 3.73 -28.68
N ILE A 9 -37.70 4.81 -27.92
CA ILE A 9 -38.94 5.17 -27.24
C ILE A 9 -39.86 5.85 -28.25
N VAL A 10 -41.10 5.39 -28.33
CA VAL A 10 -42.10 5.91 -29.26
C VAL A 10 -43.11 6.75 -28.49
N ASP A 11 -43.07 8.07 -28.68
CA ASP A 11 -44.04 9.00 -28.13
C ASP A 11 -45.18 9.22 -29.14
N VAL A 12 -46.37 8.76 -28.79
CA VAL A 12 -47.58 8.94 -29.60
C VAL A 12 -48.44 10.01 -28.96
N SER A 13 -48.57 11.16 -29.62
CA SER A 13 -49.48 12.23 -29.22
C SER A 13 -50.67 12.34 -30.17
N ALA A 14 -51.86 12.59 -29.67
CA ALA A 14 -53.04 12.85 -30.48
C ALA A 14 -53.77 14.08 -29.96
N LYS A 15 -54.04 15.05 -30.86
CA LYS A 15 -54.75 16.29 -30.56
C LYS A 15 -56.08 16.33 -31.32
N ASP A 16 -57.18 16.46 -30.59
CA ASP A 16 -58.49 16.71 -31.18
C ASP A 16 -58.60 18.19 -31.58
N MET A 17 -58.74 18.47 -32.88
CA MET A 17 -58.79 19.82 -33.42
C MET A 17 -60.11 20.56 -33.14
N GLY A 18 -61.17 19.86 -32.74
CA GLY A 18 -62.46 20.46 -32.39
C GLY A 18 -62.55 20.85 -30.92
N THR A 19 -61.94 20.08 -30.02
CA THR A 19 -61.98 20.32 -28.56
C THR A 19 -60.67 20.85 -27.97
N GLY A 20 -59.58 20.82 -28.75
CA GLY A 20 -58.24 21.24 -28.32
C GLY A 20 -57.57 20.31 -27.31
N LYS A 21 -58.24 19.21 -26.92
CA LYS A 21 -57.73 18.24 -25.95
C LYS A 21 -56.64 17.38 -26.58
N GLU A 22 -55.56 17.20 -25.82
CA GLU A 22 -54.42 16.37 -26.19
C GLU A 22 -54.39 15.14 -25.29
N GLN A 23 -54.06 13.99 -25.88
CA GLN A 23 -53.78 12.74 -25.19
C GLN A 23 -52.44 12.23 -25.72
N SER A 24 -51.54 11.83 -24.83
CA SER A 24 -50.26 11.22 -25.21
C SER A 24 -50.07 9.87 -24.54
N ILE A 25 -49.45 8.95 -25.27
CA ILE A 25 -49.06 7.62 -24.82
C ILE A 25 -47.60 7.46 -25.18
N LYS A 26 -46.75 7.23 -24.18
CA LYS A 26 -45.37 6.86 -24.37
C LYS A 26 -45.26 5.34 -24.39
N ILE A 27 -44.78 4.79 -25.50
CA ILE A 27 -44.50 3.37 -25.66
C ILE A 27 -42.99 3.24 -25.53
N GLU A 28 -42.54 2.94 -24.32
CA GLU A 28 -41.17 2.55 -24.06
C GLU A 28 -41.01 1.10 -24.56
N SER A 29 -39.95 0.81 -25.33
CA SER A 29 -39.57 -0.58 -25.56
C SER A 29 -39.38 -1.19 -24.19
N ALA A 30 -40.23 -2.14 -23.80
CA ALA A 30 -40.16 -2.78 -22.49
C ALA A 30 -38.76 -3.37 -22.30
N THR A 31 -37.88 -2.58 -21.69
CA THR A 31 -36.62 -3.05 -21.15
C THR A 31 -36.98 -4.12 -20.15
N SER A 32 -36.28 -5.26 -20.21
CA SER A 32 -36.63 -6.49 -19.49
C SER A 32 -36.59 -6.39 -17.96
N LEU A 33 -36.39 -5.20 -17.42
CA LEU A 33 -36.24 -4.89 -16.01
C LEU A 33 -37.09 -3.67 -15.70
N SER A 34 -37.90 -3.79 -14.65
CA SER A 34 -38.57 -2.66 -14.02
C SER A 34 -37.58 -1.71 -13.35
N GLU A 35 -38.00 -0.47 -13.07
CA GLU A 35 -37.18 0.50 -12.34
C GLU A 35 -36.71 -0.08 -10.99
N ASP A 36 -37.58 -0.80 -10.29
CA ASP A 36 -37.24 -1.46 -9.02
C ASP A 36 -36.11 -2.50 -9.21
N GLU A 37 -36.17 -3.31 -10.26
CA GLU A 37 -35.09 -4.27 -10.59
C GLU A 37 -33.79 -3.59 -11.03
N ILE A 38 -33.86 -2.40 -11.63
CA ILE A 38 -32.68 -1.60 -11.97
C ILE A 38 -32.01 -1.09 -10.70
N GLN A 39 -32.78 -0.52 -9.77
CA GLN A 39 -32.26 -0.03 -8.50
C GLN A 39 -31.64 -1.15 -7.66
N ASP A 40 -32.31 -2.31 -7.60
CA ASP A 40 -31.79 -3.50 -6.91
C ASP A 40 -30.45 -3.96 -7.52
N LYS A 41 -30.33 -3.95 -8.86
CA LYS A 41 -29.08 -4.31 -9.54
C LYS A 41 -27.96 -3.29 -9.33
N ILE A 42 -28.29 -2.00 -9.24
CA ILE A 42 -27.31 -0.96 -8.92
C ILE A 42 -26.76 -1.19 -7.51
N ALA A 43 -27.64 -1.39 -6.52
CA ALA A 43 -27.23 -1.65 -5.14
C ALA A 43 -26.40 -2.94 -5.02
N GLU A 44 -26.78 -3.99 -5.75
CA GLU A 44 -26.02 -5.25 -5.82
C GLU A 44 -24.62 -5.01 -6.41
N ALA A 45 -24.54 -4.26 -7.52
CA ALA A 45 -23.26 -3.93 -8.16
C ALA A 45 -22.35 -3.09 -7.24
N GLU A 46 -22.90 -2.11 -6.52
CA GLU A 46 -22.15 -1.29 -5.56
C GLU A 46 -21.59 -2.14 -4.42
N LYS A 47 -22.40 -3.05 -3.86
CA LYS A 47 -21.95 -3.96 -2.82
C LYS A 47 -20.80 -4.87 -3.28
N PHE A 48 -20.92 -5.44 -4.47
CA PHE A 48 -19.84 -6.27 -5.02
C PHE A 48 -18.60 -5.45 -5.34
N ALA A 49 -18.74 -4.21 -5.81
CA ALA A 49 -17.61 -3.31 -6.03
C ALA A 49 -16.86 -3.02 -4.72
N GLU A 50 -17.56 -2.82 -3.60
CA GLU A 50 -16.93 -2.64 -2.28
C GLU A 50 -16.22 -3.91 -1.82
N GLU A 51 -16.85 -5.08 -2.00
CA GLU A 51 -16.24 -6.37 -1.65
C GLU A 51 -14.96 -6.63 -2.46
N ASP A 52 -15.00 -6.38 -3.77
CA ASP A 52 -13.86 -6.52 -4.67
C ASP A 52 -12.73 -5.55 -4.29
N GLN A 53 -13.05 -4.30 -3.96
CA GLN A 53 -12.06 -3.33 -3.47
C GLN A 53 -11.40 -3.80 -2.17
N ARG A 54 -12.19 -4.32 -1.22
CA ARG A 54 -11.66 -4.85 0.04
C ARG A 54 -10.74 -6.05 -0.19
N ARG A 55 -11.14 -6.99 -1.06
CA ARG A 55 -10.31 -8.15 -1.41
C ARG A 55 -9.02 -7.73 -2.09
N LYS A 56 -9.08 -6.74 -2.99
CA LYS A 56 -7.90 -6.17 -3.63
C LYS A 56 -6.95 -5.56 -2.61
N ALA A 57 -7.45 -4.75 -1.68
CA ALA A 57 -6.63 -4.11 -0.64
C ALA A 57 -5.89 -5.15 0.22
N LYS A 58 -6.56 -6.26 0.56
CA LYS A 58 -5.93 -7.37 1.31
C LYS A 58 -4.82 -8.07 0.54
N VAL A 59 -5.01 -8.31 -0.77
CA VAL A 59 -3.96 -8.87 -1.64
C VAL A 59 -2.79 -7.89 -1.76
N GLU A 60 -3.05 -6.60 -1.91
CA GLU A 60 -2.02 -5.55 -1.93
C GLU A 60 -1.24 -5.52 -0.61
N LEU A 61 -1.93 -5.60 0.54
CA LEU A 61 -1.31 -5.66 1.86
C LEU A 61 -0.38 -6.88 2.00
N ARG A 62 -0.82 -8.05 1.52
CA ARG A 62 0.02 -9.26 1.51
C ARG A 62 1.29 -9.07 0.69
N ASN A 63 1.14 -8.58 -0.54
CA ASN A 63 2.28 -8.35 -1.43
C ASN A 63 3.24 -7.29 -0.87
N MET A 64 2.71 -6.27 -0.20
CA MET A 64 3.50 -5.27 0.51
C MET A 64 4.30 -5.91 1.66
N ALA A 65 3.68 -6.76 2.47
CA ALA A 65 4.35 -7.48 3.54
C ALA A 65 5.48 -8.38 3.00
N ASP A 66 5.20 -9.18 1.96
CA ASP A 66 6.22 -10.02 1.30
C ASP A 66 7.39 -9.18 0.75
N GLN A 67 7.07 -8.03 0.14
CA GLN A 67 8.09 -7.12 -0.37
C GLN A 67 8.96 -6.55 0.76
N VAL A 68 8.36 -6.12 1.87
CA VAL A 68 9.08 -5.65 3.06
C VAL A 68 9.97 -6.75 3.61
N VAL A 69 9.47 -7.97 3.76
CA VAL A 69 10.27 -9.11 4.23
C VAL A 69 11.48 -9.35 3.35
N TYR A 70 11.28 -9.40 2.03
CA TYR A 70 12.35 -9.64 1.08
C TYR A 70 13.39 -8.51 1.09
N GLN A 71 12.95 -7.25 1.02
CA GLN A 71 13.84 -6.09 0.98
C GLN A 71 14.68 -6.00 2.26
N THR A 72 14.03 -6.13 3.42
CA THR A 72 14.72 -6.04 4.71
C THR A 72 15.69 -7.19 4.91
N ARG A 73 15.31 -8.44 4.63
CA ARG A 73 16.23 -9.59 4.71
C ARG A 73 17.45 -9.37 3.84
N ARG A 74 17.25 -8.92 2.59
CA ARG A 74 18.34 -8.63 1.67
C ARG A 74 19.27 -7.53 2.18
N THR A 75 18.73 -6.43 2.71
CA THR A 75 19.55 -5.35 3.28
C THR A 75 20.38 -5.82 4.46
N LEU A 76 19.80 -6.66 5.33
CA LEU A 76 20.54 -7.25 6.47
C LEU A 76 21.64 -8.21 6.01
N GLU A 77 21.40 -9.01 4.98
CA GLU A 77 22.41 -9.90 4.39
C GLU A 77 23.56 -9.13 3.72
N GLU A 78 23.25 -8.09 2.95
CA GLU A 78 24.24 -7.23 2.28
C GLU A 78 25.08 -6.40 3.28
N SER A 79 24.59 -6.27 4.52
CA SER A 79 25.18 -5.46 5.58
C SER A 79 25.68 -6.28 6.76
N ALA A 80 25.69 -7.61 6.64
CA ALA A 80 25.97 -8.53 7.74
C ALA A 80 27.38 -8.33 8.33
N ASP A 81 28.34 -7.92 7.52
CA ASP A 81 29.71 -7.61 7.91
C ASP A 81 29.86 -6.27 8.66
N LYS A 82 28.81 -5.44 8.67
CA LYS A 82 28.80 -4.10 9.31
C LYS A 82 27.85 -4.01 10.50
N LEU A 83 27.11 -5.08 10.80
CA LEU A 83 26.07 -5.10 11.83
C LEU A 83 26.35 -6.22 12.83
N ASP A 84 26.09 -5.96 14.10
CA ASP A 84 26.18 -6.96 15.16
C ASP A 84 24.90 -7.82 15.20
N ASP A 85 25.04 -9.10 15.55
CA ASP A 85 23.92 -10.03 15.70
C ASP A 85 22.84 -9.49 16.67
N SER A 86 23.24 -8.71 17.68
CA SER A 86 22.31 -8.09 18.63
C SER A 86 21.35 -7.08 18.01
N ASP A 87 21.72 -6.46 16.89
CA ASP A 87 20.87 -5.52 16.15
C ASP A 87 20.05 -6.23 15.07
N VAL A 88 20.60 -7.32 14.51
CA VAL A 88 20.00 -8.05 13.39
C VAL A 88 18.95 -9.05 13.86
N ASP A 89 19.18 -9.74 14.97
CA ASP A 89 18.28 -10.76 15.53
C ASP A 89 16.87 -10.24 15.85
N PRO A 90 16.66 -9.07 16.49
CA PRO A 90 15.31 -8.57 16.72
C PRO A 90 14.58 -8.25 15.42
N VAL A 91 15.27 -7.71 14.41
CA VAL A 91 14.68 -7.45 13.09
C VAL A 91 14.28 -8.76 12.43
N LYS A 92 15.16 -9.77 12.39
CA LYS A 92 14.85 -11.10 11.84
C LYS A 92 13.65 -11.73 12.53
N ALA A 93 13.53 -11.62 13.85
CA ALA A 93 12.36 -12.13 14.58
C ALA A 93 11.06 -11.46 14.12
N HIS A 94 11.06 -10.14 13.94
CA HIS A 94 9.90 -9.42 13.43
C HIS A 94 9.56 -9.79 11.97
N LEU A 95 10.57 -10.03 11.13
CA LEU A 95 10.37 -10.49 9.74
C LEU A 95 9.75 -11.89 9.68
N ASP A 96 10.21 -12.81 10.53
CA ASP A 96 9.67 -14.17 10.60
C ASP A 96 8.23 -14.17 11.14
N GLU A 97 7.90 -13.27 12.07
CA GLU A 97 6.52 -13.06 12.51
C GLU A 97 5.64 -12.49 11.40
N LEU A 98 6.12 -11.48 10.66
CA LEU A 98 5.38 -10.91 9.54
C LEU A 98 5.13 -11.95 8.44
N GLU A 99 6.13 -12.78 8.12
CA GLU A 99 6.02 -13.86 7.14
C GLU A 99 4.94 -14.88 7.55
N LYS A 100 4.91 -15.30 8.83
CA LYS A 100 3.86 -16.19 9.36
C LYS A 100 2.46 -15.57 9.40
N MET A 101 2.36 -14.23 9.40
CA MET A 101 1.07 -13.54 9.31
C MET A 101 0.51 -13.51 7.89
N VAL A 102 1.33 -13.79 6.86
CA VAL A 102 0.92 -13.69 5.44
C VAL A 102 1.11 -14.99 4.67
N GLN A 103 1.88 -15.93 5.21
CA GLN A 103 2.16 -17.25 4.65
C GLN A 103 1.96 -18.36 5.69
N ASP A 104 1.59 -19.55 5.23
CA ASP A 104 1.51 -20.77 6.03
C ASP A 104 2.90 -21.42 6.21
N ASP A 105 2.95 -22.50 6.99
CA ASP A 105 4.20 -23.23 7.26
C ASP A 105 4.84 -23.84 6.00
N ASP A 106 4.11 -23.94 4.88
CA ASP A 106 4.62 -24.38 3.58
C ASP A 106 5.12 -23.21 2.70
N GLY A 107 5.05 -21.96 3.20
CA GLY A 107 5.36 -20.75 2.44
C GLY A 107 4.29 -20.38 1.41
N LYS A 108 3.07 -20.90 1.55
CA LYS A 108 1.94 -20.54 0.69
C LYS A 108 1.18 -19.36 1.31
N PRO A 109 0.65 -18.45 0.49
CA PRO A 109 -0.19 -17.37 0.99
C PRO A 109 -1.36 -17.89 1.82
N ILE A 110 -1.57 -17.32 3.00
CA ILE A 110 -2.78 -17.62 3.78
C ILE A 110 -4.01 -17.02 3.11
N ASP A 111 -5.19 -17.48 3.54
CA ASP A 111 -6.45 -16.92 3.07
C ASP A 111 -6.53 -15.42 3.40
N ILE A 112 -6.84 -14.60 2.39
CA ILE A 112 -7.00 -13.14 2.53
C ILE A 112 -8.08 -12.78 3.55
N ASP A 113 -9.08 -13.64 3.75
CA ASP A 113 -10.13 -13.41 4.72
C ASP A 113 -9.72 -13.77 6.16
N ALA A 114 -8.64 -14.54 6.34
CA ALA A 114 -8.05 -14.86 7.64
C ALA A 114 -6.95 -13.88 8.08
N MET A 115 -6.49 -13.00 7.17
CA MET A 115 -5.51 -11.97 7.49
C MET A 115 -6.08 -10.94 8.48
N ASP A 116 -5.28 -10.56 9.47
CA ASP A 116 -5.53 -9.42 10.33
C ASP A 116 -4.80 -8.20 9.79
N ASP A 117 -5.52 -7.38 9.03
CA ASP A 117 -4.97 -6.21 8.34
C ASP A 117 -4.27 -5.25 9.32
N ALA A 118 -4.81 -5.08 10.53
CA ALA A 118 -4.27 -4.18 11.53
C ALA A 118 -2.99 -4.75 12.17
N ALA A 119 -2.96 -6.05 12.45
CA ALA A 119 -1.76 -6.71 12.97
C ALA A 119 -0.61 -6.68 11.97
N ILE A 120 -0.90 -6.94 10.68
CA ILE A 120 0.12 -6.89 9.61
C ILE A 120 0.68 -5.48 9.47
N GLN A 121 -0.19 -4.47 9.40
CA GLN A 121 0.26 -3.07 9.33
C GLN A 121 1.06 -2.65 10.57
N GLY A 122 0.66 -3.11 11.76
CA GLY A 122 1.41 -2.88 12.99
C GLY A 122 2.80 -3.50 12.92
N LYS A 123 2.91 -4.75 12.49
CA LYS A 123 4.18 -5.46 12.37
C LYS A 123 5.11 -4.83 11.33
N VAL A 124 4.57 -4.36 10.20
CA VAL A 124 5.34 -3.61 9.20
C VAL A 124 5.95 -2.35 9.82
N LYS A 125 5.20 -1.58 10.62
CA LYS A 125 5.73 -0.40 11.31
C LYS A 125 6.81 -0.75 12.33
N GLU A 126 6.63 -1.82 13.10
CA GLU A 126 7.66 -2.30 14.03
C GLU A 126 8.97 -2.65 13.29
N ILE A 127 8.87 -3.27 12.12
CA ILE A 127 10.03 -3.57 11.25
C ILE A 127 10.67 -2.28 10.74
N GLU A 128 9.88 -1.31 10.28
CA GLU A 128 10.39 -0.01 9.81
C GLU A 128 11.12 0.76 10.93
N GLU A 129 10.56 0.77 12.15
CA GLU A 129 11.17 1.39 13.32
C GLU A 129 12.48 0.68 13.71
N ALA A 130 12.50 -0.65 13.71
CA ALA A 130 13.71 -1.42 14.00
C ALA A 130 14.78 -1.22 12.92
N MET A 131 14.37 -1.12 11.65
CA MET A 131 15.28 -0.83 10.54
C MET A 131 15.84 0.58 10.56
N HIS A 132 15.18 1.55 11.20
CA HIS A 132 15.74 2.89 11.35
C HIS A 132 17.03 2.85 12.18
N GLY A 133 17.04 2.10 13.30
CA GLY A 133 18.22 1.92 14.13
C GLY A 133 19.38 1.22 13.39
N VAL A 134 19.06 0.18 12.61
CA VAL A 134 20.02 -0.51 11.74
C VAL A 134 20.57 0.42 10.65
N SER A 135 19.70 1.23 10.04
CA SER A 135 20.08 2.17 8.99
C SER A 135 21.01 3.27 9.49
N THR A 136 20.79 3.77 10.70
CA THR A 136 21.71 4.74 11.34
C THR A 136 23.11 4.15 11.48
N LYS A 137 23.23 2.93 12.02
CA LYS A 137 24.53 2.25 12.16
C LYS A 137 25.21 1.98 10.82
N LEU A 138 24.44 1.59 9.82
CA LEU A 138 24.94 1.43 8.45
C LEU A 138 25.48 2.73 7.85
N TYR A 139 24.79 3.85 8.10
CA TYR A 139 25.23 5.16 7.63
C TYR A 139 26.51 5.61 8.34
N GLU A 140 26.61 5.40 9.64
CA GLU A 140 27.84 5.67 10.43
C GLU A 140 29.01 4.81 9.94
N ALA A 141 28.78 3.51 9.69
CA ALA A 141 29.79 2.61 9.15
C ALA A 141 30.24 3.03 7.74
N ALA A 142 29.33 3.46 6.88
CA ALA A 142 29.65 3.96 5.54
C ALA A 142 30.41 5.29 5.57
N ALA A 143 30.07 6.19 6.49
CA ALA A 143 30.78 7.45 6.69
C ALA A 143 32.22 7.22 7.18
N ALA A 144 32.43 6.27 8.10
CA ALA A 144 33.75 5.86 8.57
C ALA A 144 34.61 5.26 7.44
N GLU A 145 34.01 4.43 6.57
CA GLU A 145 34.69 3.82 5.42
C GLU A 145 35.12 4.87 4.37
N MET A 146 34.28 5.89 4.10
CA MET A 146 34.65 7.02 3.23
C MET A 146 35.77 7.88 3.83
N ALA A 147 35.73 8.17 5.12
CA ALA A 147 36.81 8.91 5.79
C ALA A 147 38.16 8.15 5.75
N GLN A 148 38.11 6.82 5.81
CA GLN A 148 39.30 5.97 5.69
C GLN A 148 39.83 5.87 4.25
N GLN A 149 38.96 6.05 3.25
CA GLN A 149 39.32 6.04 1.83
C GLN A 149 39.88 7.39 1.36
N GLU A 150 39.45 8.53 1.93
CA GLU A 150 40.07 9.85 1.69
C GLU A 150 41.38 10.08 2.46
N GLY A 151 41.67 9.29 3.51
CA GLY A 151 42.93 9.36 4.27
C GLY A 151 44.11 8.58 3.66
N GLY A 152 43.95 8.01 2.45
CA GLY A 152 44.88 7.06 1.83
C GLY A 152 45.89 7.61 0.82
N GLU A 153 45.90 8.93 0.55
CA GLU A 153 46.88 9.60 -0.32
C GLU A 153 47.51 10.81 0.38
N ASP A 154 48.42 10.59 1.34
CA ASP A 154 49.75 11.23 1.32
C ASP A 154 50.66 10.55 2.36
N GLY A 155 51.79 10.04 1.88
CA GLY A 155 52.84 9.53 2.75
C GLY A 155 53.71 10.68 3.26
N ASP A 156 54.06 10.59 4.55
CA ASP A 156 55.13 11.34 5.21
C ASP A 156 54.80 12.80 5.60
N ILE A 157 54.29 13.01 6.82
CA ILE A 157 54.75 14.06 7.76
C ILE A 157 54.30 13.69 9.20
N ALA A 158 55.21 13.95 10.12
CA ALA A 158 55.21 13.67 11.55
C ALA A 158 53.99 14.12 12.37
N VAL A 159 53.55 13.20 13.25
CA VAL A 159 53.07 13.33 14.65
C VAL A 159 52.17 14.53 15.02
N ASP A 160 51.03 14.20 15.64
CA ASP A 160 50.21 15.00 16.58
C ASP A 160 49.06 15.84 15.97
N ASP A 161 47.90 15.20 15.73
CA ASP A 161 46.58 15.74 16.13
C ASP A 161 45.48 14.69 15.85
N VAL A 162 45.15 13.90 16.87
CA VAL A 162 43.90 13.14 16.90
C VAL A 162 42.85 14.09 17.46
N VAL A 163 41.96 14.59 16.60
CA VAL A 163 40.86 15.45 17.03
C VAL A 163 39.72 14.57 17.53
N ASP A 164 39.64 14.41 18.85
CA ASP A 164 38.43 13.95 19.55
C ASP A 164 37.29 14.91 19.22
N ALA A 165 36.34 14.45 18.39
CA ALA A 165 35.11 15.17 18.12
C ALA A 165 34.13 14.96 19.28
N ASP A 166 34.30 15.74 20.35
CA ASP A 166 33.27 15.92 21.39
C ASP A 166 32.05 16.59 20.74
N PHE A 167 30.94 15.85 20.65
CA PHE A 167 29.66 16.34 20.16
C PHE A 167 28.95 17.09 21.29
N GLU A 168 29.10 18.41 21.34
CA GLU A 168 28.30 19.28 22.22
C GLU A 168 26.88 19.38 21.64
N VAL A 169 25.95 18.65 22.27
CA VAL A 169 24.51 18.79 22.02
C VAL A 169 24.09 20.18 22.50
N VAL A 170 23.88 21.09 21.55
CA VAL A 170 23.26 22.37 21.84
C VAL A 170 21.78 22.11 22.09
N GLU A 171 21.37 22.14 23.36
CA GLU A 171 19.96 22.23 23.74
C GLU A 171 19.45 23.62 23.34
N ASP A 172 18.58 23.68 22.34
CA ASP A 172 17.81 24.87 22.00
C ASP A 172 16.74 25.09 23.09
N GLU A 173 16.94 26.06 23.98
CA GLU A 173 15.89 26.62 24.84
C GLU A 173 15.63 28.11 24.50
N ASP A 174 14.38 28.34 24.06
CA ASP A 174 13.57 29.58 23.91
C ASP A 174 13.84 30.61 22.78
#